data_AF-A0A933SWJ4-F1
#
_entry.id   AF-A0A933SWJ4-F1
#
_cell.length_a   1.000
_cell.length_b   1.000
_cell.length_c   1.000
_cell.angle_alpha   90.00
_cell.angle_beta   90.00
_cell.angle_gamma   90.00
#
_symmetry.space_group_name_H-M   'P 1'
#
loop_
_entity.id
_entity.type
_entity.pdbx_description
1 polymer ?
#
loop_
_entity_poly.entity_id
_entity_poly.type
_entity_poly.pdbx_seq_one_letter_code
_entity_poly.pdbx_strand_id
1 'polypeptide(L)' 'MNQLEQKIIEKIQREGPIIFETFMEMALYEPGLGYYTSDKTGIGRAGDYYTSPHLHPAFG' A
#
# COMPACT_ATOMS: atom_id res chain seq x y z
N MET A 1 17.03 1.52 -3.65
CA MET A 1 15.65 1.48 -4.13
C MET A 1 15.04 0.14 -3.77
N ASN A 2 13.77 0.11 -3.36
CA ASN A 2 13.06 -1.15 -3.16
C ASN A 2 12.43 -1.64 -4.48
N GLN A 3 11.93 -2.87 -4.51
CA GLN A 3 11.35 -3.47 -5.74
C GLN A 3 10.11 -2.71 -6.26
N LEU A 4 9.30 -2.13 -5.36
CA LEU A 4 8.13 -1.35 -5.73
C LEU A 4 8.51 -0.04 -6.44
N GLU A 5 9.50 0.66 -5.88
CA GLU A 5 10.04 1.90 -6.44
C GLU A 5 10.57 1.68 -7.86
N GLN A 6 11.29 0.58 -8.09
CA GLN A 6 11.77 0.21 -9.43
C GLN A 6 10.62 0.02 -10.42
N LYS A 7 9.56 -0.71 -10.03
CA LYS A 7 8.36 -0.91 -10.86
C LYS A 7 7.67 0.40 -11.23
N ILE A 8 7.54 1.33 -10.29
CA ILE A 8 6.92 2.64 -10.54
C ILE A 8 7.77 3.46 -11.52
N ILE A 9 9.09 3.47 -11.33
CA ILE A 9 10.03 4.16 -12.23
C ILE A 9 9.93 3.58 -13.65
N GLU A 10 9.96 2.25 -13.80
CA GLU A 10 9.85 1.58 -15.10
C GLU A 10 8.54 1.92 -15.81
N LYS A 11 7.42 1.98 -15.08
CA LYS A 11 6.12 2.38 -15.65
C LYS A 11 6.16 3.81 -16.17
N ILE A 12 6.70 4.74 -15.38
CA ILE A 12 6.82 6.16 -15.77
C ILE A 12 7.75 6.32 -16.98
N GLN A 13 8.85 5.56 -17.03
CA GLN A 13 9.76 5.59 -18.17
C GLN A 13 9.10 5.08 -19.46
N ARG A 14 8.24 4.06 -19.36
CA ARG A 14 7.59 3.45 -20.52
C ARG A 14 6.38 4.24 -21.02
N GLU A 15 5.58 4.78 -20.11
CA GLU A 15 4.26 5.36 -20.41
C GLU A 15 4.22 6.88 -20.26
N GLY A 16 5.32 7.48 -19.78
CA GLY A 16 5.37 8.88 -19.39
C GLY A 16 4.86 9.10 -17.97
N PRO A 17 4.72 10.37 -17.53
CA PRO A 17 4.20 10.70 -16.21
C PRO A 17 2.84 10.03 -15.95
N ILE A 18 2.71 9.38 -14.80
CA ILE A 18 1.45 8.76 -14.38
C ILE A 18 0.66 9.71 -13.48
N ILE A 19 -0.67 9.56 -13.49
CA ILE A 19 -1.54 10.29 -12.56
C ILE A 19 -1.38 9.74 -11.14
N PHE A 20 -1.74 10.57 -10.16
CA PHE A 20 -1.64 10.21 -8.74
C PHE A 20 -2.43 8.95 -8.37
N GLU A 21 -3.59 8.74 -8.99
CA GLU A 21 -4.40 7.53 -8.83
C GLU A 21 -3.59 6.26 -9.15
N THR A 22 -2.89 6.23 -10.30
CA THR A 22 -2.05 5.10 -10.69
C THR A 22 -0.90 4.88 -9.72
N PHE A 23 -0.27 5.96 -9.25
CA PHE A 23 0.78 5.85 -8.24
C PHE A 23 0.26 5.24 -6.94
N MET A 24 -0.89 5.71 -6.45
CA MET A 24 -1.51 5.21 -5.23
C MET A 24 -1.96 3.76 -5.36
N GLU A 25 -2.50 3.35 -6.51
CA GLU A 25 -2.85 1.97 -6.79
C GLU A 25 -1.64 1.04 -6.62
N MET A 26 -0.51 1.39 -7.23
CA MET A 26 0.73 0.61 -7.09
C MET A 26 1.25 0.64 -5.65
N ALA A 27 1.28 1.82 -5.02
CA ALA A 27 1.82 1.99 -3.68
C ALA A 27 1.03 1.18 -2.63
N LEU A 28 -0.28 1.10 -2.78
CA LEU A 28 -1.16 0.45 -1.82
C LEU A 28 -1.40 -1.02 -2.11
N TYR A 29 -1.48 -1.42 -3.38
CA TYR A 29 -2.06 -2.71 -3.77
C TYR A 29 -1.21 -3.56 -4.71
N GLU A 30 0.00 -3.12 -5.12
CA GLU A 30 0.88 -3.93 -5.96
C GLU A 30 1.12 -5.31 -5.33
N PRO A 31 0.83 -6.45 -6.00
CA PRO A 31 0.90 -7.75 -5.37
C PRO A 31 2.28 -8.06 -4.74
N GLY A 32 2.28 -8.38 -3.44
CA GLY A 32 3.48 -8.70 -2.65
C GLY A 32 4.37 -7.51 -2.29
N LEU A 33 4.10 -6.31 -2.81
CA LEU A 33 4.97 -5.13 -2.67
C LEU A 33 4.24 -3.90 -2.12
N GLY A 34 2.97 -3.76 -2.45
CA GLY A 34 2.11 -2.68 -1.98
C GLY A 34 1.89 -2.77 -0.48
N TYR A 35 1.52 -1.64 0.10
CA TYR A 35 1.31 -1.53 1.54
C TYR A 35 0.36 -2.63 2.05
N TYR A 36 -0.87 -2.71 1.54
CA TYR A 36 -1.89 -3.66 2.01
C TYR A 36 -1.72 -5.10 1.50
N THR A 37 -0.75 -5.35 0.63
CA THR A 37 -0.55 -6.64 -0.05
C THR A 37 0.83 -7.24 0.19
N SER A 38 1.66 -6.59 1.01
CA SER A 38 2.95 -7.11 1.46
C SER A 38 2.82 -7.71 2.87
N ASP A 39 3.67 -8.68 3.19
CA ASP A 39 3.71 -9.34 4.51
C ASP A 39 4.12 -8.39 5.67
N LYS A 40 4.33 -7.10 5.38
CA LYS A 40 4.80 -6.09 6.33
C LYS A 40 3.68 -5.27 6.95
N THR A 41 2.45 -5.34 6.44
CA THR A 41 1.35 -4.54 7.00
C THR A 41 0.74 -5.16 8.25
N GLY A 42 0.94 -4.49 9.38
CA GLY A 42 0.12 -4.66 10.56
C GLY A 42 -1.03 -3.66 10.53
N ILE A 43 -2.28 -4.14 10.62
CA ILE A 43 -3.42 -3.31 11.02
C ILE A 43 -3.73 -3.67 12.49
N GLY A 44 -4.00 -2.66 13.32
CA GLY A 44 -4.38 -2.87 14.73
C GLY A 44 -3.38 -2.28 15.72
N ARG A 45 -3.38 -2.76 16.96
CA ARG A 45 -2.69 -2.11 18.10
C ARG A 45 -1.17 -1.98 17.95
N ALA A 46 -0.56 -2.84 17.13
CA ALA A 46 0.86 -2.82 16.79
C ALA A 46 1.11 -2.43 15.32
N GLY A 47 0.06 -2.03 14.60
CA GLY A 47 0.12 -1.58 13.22
C GLY A 47 0.25 -0.06 13.10
N ASP A 48 0.36 0.44 11.87
CA ASP A 48 0.51 1.88 11.63
C ASP A 48 -0.78 2.66 11.94
N TYR A 49 -1.94 1.97 11.90
CA TYR A 49 -3.24 2.56 12.15
C TYR A 49 -4.13 1.66 13.01
N TYR A 50 -4.94 2.31 13.82
CA TYR A 50 -5.95 1.69 14.67
C TYR A 50 -7.35 2.00 14.12
N THR A 51 -8.23 1.01 14.07
CA THR A 51 -9.60 1.17 13.54
C THR A 51 -10.66 0.72 14.55
N SER A 52 -11.93 1.10 14.37
CA SER A 52 -13.00 0.87 15.35
C SER A 52 -13.19 -0.60 15.79
N PRO A 53 -13.10 -1.62 14.90
CA PRO A 53 -13.13 -3.03 15.33
C PRO A 53 -12.02 -3.40 16.31
N HIS A 54 -10.89 -2.68 16.28
CA HIS A 54 -9.82 -2.88 17.26
C HIS A 54 -10.15 -2.22 18.61
N LEU A 55 -11.04 -1.22 18.67
CA LEU A 55 -11.35 -0.47 19.90
C LEU A 55 -12.24 -1.25 20.87
N HIS A 56 -13.33 -1.83 20.38
CA HIS A 56 -14.29 -2.53 21.22
C HIS A 56 -15.11 -3.55 20.40
N PRO A 57 -15.45 -4.72 20.96
CA PRO A 57 -16.28 -5.73 20.27
C PRO A 57 -17.65 -5.23 19.81
N ALA A 58 -18.13 -4.10 20.32
CA ALA A 58 -19.42 -3.51 19.90
C ALA A 58 -19.41 -2.99 18.45
N PHE A 59 -18.23 -2.87 17.83
CA PHE A 59 -18.07 -2.40 16.46
C PHE A 59 -17.82 -3.54 15.46
N GLY A 60 -18.05 -4.81 15.84
CA GLY A 60 -17.83 -6.01 15.03
C GLY A 60 -18.98 -7.00 15.11
#